data_AF-A0A9E3LIK8-F1
#
_entry.id   AF-A0A9E3LIK8-F1
#
_cell.length_a   1.000
_cell.length_b   1.000
_cell.length_c   1.000
_cell.angle_alpha   90.00
_cell.angle_beta   90.00
_cell.angle_gamma   90.00
#
_symmetry.space_group_name_H-M   'P 1'
#
loop_
_entity.id
_entity.type
_entity.pdbx_description
1 polymer ?
#
loop_
_entity_poly.entity_id
_entity_poly.type
_entity_poly.pdbx_seq_one_letter_code
_entity_poly.pdbx_strand_id
1 'polypeptide(L)'
;MQDFNFLSTESINKYQRFLYGHEDQFKKLSSLFDKQKLPNKIIFNGSDGVGKATFIYHLINYILSSKENDPYDLNAREIIENNKSYLDLINNINFNFKHLK
;
A
#
# COMPACT_ATOMS: atom_id res chain seq x y z
N MET A 1 3.94 -4.69 -30.85
CA MET A 1 3.28 -3.60 -30.09
C MET A 1 2.96 -4.21 -28.74
N GLN A 2 3.51 -3.67 -27.65
CA GLN A 2 3.21 -4.19 -26.31
C GLN A 2 1.77 -3.83 -25.98
N ASP A 3 0.95 -4.85 -25.71
CA ASP A 3 -0.42 -4.68 -25.25
C ASP A 3 -0.38 -4.02 -23.87
N PHE A 4 -0.72 -2.74 -23.81
CA PHE A 4 -1.05 -2.08 -22.55
C PHE A 4 -2.29 -2.77 -21.98
N ASN A 5 -2.07 -3.66 -21.00
CA ASN A 5 -3.15 -4.22 -20.20
C ASN A 5 -3.87 -3.08 -19.48
N PHE A 6 -5.04 -2.69 -19.99
CA PHE A 6 -5.98 -1.88 -19.23
C PHE A 6 -6.36 -2.68 -17.98
N LEU A 7 -5.86 -2.26 -16.82
CA LEU A 7 -6.36 -2.73 -15.53
C LEU A 7 -7.87 -2.50 -15.53
N SER A 8 -8.65 -3.55 -15.26
CA SER A 8 -10.09 -3.39 -15.14
C SER A 8 -10.41 -2.35 -14.06
N THR A 9 -11.48 -1.58 -14.25
CA THR A 9 -11.92 -0.55 -13.29
C THR A 9 -12.09 -1.11 -11.87
N GLU A 10 -12.46 -2.39 -11.75
CA GLU A 10 -12.51 -3.14 -10.50
C GLU A 10 -11.13 -3.34 -9.85
N SER A 11 -10.10 -3.62 -10.65
CA SER A 11 -8.72 -3.77 -10.18
C SER A 11 -8.12 -2.44 -9.72
N ILE A 12 -8.45 -1.34 -10.42
CA ILE A 12 -8.07 0.02 -10.03
C ILE A 12 -8.72 0.41 -8.70
N ASN A 13 -10.00 0.09 -8.51
CA ASN A 13 -10.71 0.37 -7.25
C ASN A 13 -10.20 -0.48 -6.08
N LYS A 14 -9.73 -1.71 -6.34
CA LYS A 14 -9.17 -2.59 -5.30
C LYS A 14 -7.85 -2.06 -4.73
N TYR A 15 -7.01 -1.45 -5.57
CA TYR A 15 -5.71 -0.89 -5.18
C TYR A 15 -5.67 0.62 -5.42
N GLN A 16 -6.50 1.34 -4.67
CA GLN A 16 -6.56 2.79 -4.77
C GLN A 16 -5.18 3.42 -4.49
N ARG A 17 -4.78 4.38 -5.34
CA ARG A 17 -3.47 5.05 -5.23
C ARG A 17 -3.43 6.17 -4.20
N PHE A 18 -4.57 6.72 -3.79
CA PHE A 18 -4.66 7.82 -2.82
C PHE A 18 -5.25 7.33 -1.49
N LEU A 19 -4.58 7.68 -0.38
CA LEU A 19 -5.09 7.42 0.96
C LEU A 19 -5.86 8.64 1.48
N TYR A 20 -7.16 8.44 1.72
CA TYR A 20 -8.02 9.43 2.35
C TYR A 20 -8.27 9.04 3.81
N GLY A 21 -8.10 9.99 4.73
CA GLY A 21 -8.20 9.74 6.17
C GLY A 21 -7.02 8.93 6.72
N HIS A 22 -7.16 8.47 7.97
CA HIS A 22 -6.20 7.63 8.70
C HIS A 22 -4.79 8.23 8.86
N GLU A 23 -4.66 9.56 8.79
CA GLU A 23 -3.37 10.27 8.77
C GLU A 23 -2.57 10.02 10.04
N ASP A 24 -3.23 10.09 11.20
CA ASP A 24 -2.60 9.89 12.51
C ASP A 24 -2.09 8.45 12.67
N GLN A 25 -2.91 7.47 12.26
CA GLN A 25 -2.56 6.06 12.29
C GLN A 25 -1.40 5.77 11.35
N PHE A 26 -1.41 6.35 10.15
CA PHE A 26 -0.34 6.19 9.16
C PHE A 26 0.97 6.75 9.71
N LYS A 27 0.97 8.00 10.16
CA LYS A 27 2.16 8.68 10.71
C LYS A 27 2.72 7.95 11.93
N LYS A 28 1.86 7.40 12.79
CA LYS A 28 2.28 6.62 13.95
C LYS A 28 2.98 5.34 13.55
N LEU A 29 2.40 4.57 12.62
CA LEU A 29 2.95 3.28 12.19
C LEU A 29 4.19 3.45 11.32
N SER A 30 4.23 4.43 10.41
CA SER A 30 5.44 4.75 9.64
C SER A 30 6.58 5.18 10.56
N SER A 31 6.33 6.05 11.53
CA SER A 31 7.36 6.44 12.50
C SER A 31 7.87 5.27 13.34
N LEU A 32 7.01 4.31 13.71
CA LEU A 32 7.43 3.10 14.40
C LEU A 32 8.29 2.21 13.49
N PHE A 33 7.95 2.09 12.21
CA PHE A 33 8.76 1.38 11.23
C PHE A 33 10.14 2.00 11.05
N ASP A 34 10.21 3.32 10.83
CA ASP A 34 11.49 4.04 10.64
C ASP A 34 12.40 3.91 11.86
N LYS A 35 11.81 3.85 13.06
CA LYS A 35 12.51 3.65 14.33
C LYS A 35 12.85 2.18 14.62
N GLN A 36 12.51 1.25 13.72
CA GLN A 36 12.65 -0.20 13.92
C GLN A 36 11.94 -0.71 15.18
N LYS A 37 10.80 -0.09 15.52
CA LYS A 37 9.94 -0.39 16.68
C LYS A 37 8.53 -0.82 16.26
N LEU A 38 8.35 -1.19 14.99
CA LEU A 38 7.08 -1.73 14.53
C LEU A 38 6.86 -3.09 15.21
N PRO A 39 5.69 -3.33 15.84
CA PRO A 39 5.43 -4.61 16.47
C PRO A 39 5.37 -5.73 15.44
N ASN A 40 5.73 -6.94 15.85
CA ASN A 40 5.74 -8.12 14.98
C ASN A 40 4.36 -8.48 14.41
N LYS A 41 3.28 -8.08 15.10
CA LYS A 41 1.90 -8.34 14.71
C LYS A 41 1.07 -7.09 14.92
N ILE A 42 0.29 -6.71 13.91
CA ILE A 42 -0.67 -5.62 13.96
C ILE A 42 -2.02 -6.18 13.50
N ILE A 43 -3.08 -5.90 14.26
CA ILE A 43 -4.45 -6.27 13.92
C ILE A 43 -5.23 -4.98 13.73
N PHE A 44 -5.85 -4.81 12.57
CA PHE A 44 -6.67 -3.65 12.24
C PHE A 44 -8.14 -3.98 12.45
N ASN A 45 -8.77 -3.32 13.42
CA ASN A 45 -10.20 -3.46 13.73
C ASN A 45 -10.96 -2.17 13.38
N GLY A 46 -12.23 -2.30 13.02
CA GLY A 46 -13.09 -1.17 12.66
C GLY A 46 -14.29 -1.63 11.83
N SER A 47 -15.24 -0.72 11.56
CA SER A 47 -16.42 -0.98 10.74
C SER A 47 -16.05 -1.40 9.31
N ASP A 48 -16.98 -2.07 8.64
CA ASP A 48 -16.80 -2.43 7.23
C ASP A 48 -16.86 -1.19 6.34
N GLY A 49 -16.07 -1.20 5.26
CA GLY A 49 -15.96 -0.06 4.36
C GLY A 49 -15.11 1.12 4.86
N VAL A 50 -14.59 1.10 6.10
CA VAL A 50 -13.78 2.22 6.64
C VAL A 50 -12.37 2.35 6.01
N GLY A 51 -12.00 1.45 5.08
CA GLY A 51 -10.71 1.50 4.39
C GLY A 51 -9.57 0.75 5.07
N LYS A 52 -9.86 -0.25 5.92
CA LYS A 52 -8.82 -1.08 6.60
C LYS A 52 -7.83 -1.70 5.61
N ALA A 53 -8.34 -2.35 4.55
CA ALA A 53 -7.51 -2.98 3.54
C ALA A 53 -6.71 -1.95 2.73
N THR A 54 -7.36 -0.85 2.32
CA THR A 54 -6.71 0.27 1.63
C THR A 54 -5.54 0.82 2.45
N PHE A 55 -5.76 1.13 3.73
CA PHE A 55 -4.73 1.57 4.65
C PHE A 55 -3.54 0.59 4.72
N ILE A 56 -3.80 -0.71 4.81
CA ILE A 56 -2.77 -1.75 4.86
C ILE A 56 -1.92 -1.75 3.58
N TYR A 57 -2.54 -1.63 2.40
CA TYR A 57 -1.78 -1.54 1.14
C TYR A 57 -0.86 -0.32 1.10
N HIS A 58 -1.34 0.83 1.55
CA HIS A 58 -0.54 2.04 1.63
C HIS A 58 0.63 1.91 2.61
N LEU A 59 0.38 1.38 3.81
CA LEU A 59 1.44 1.20 4.81
C LEU A 59 2.51 0.20 4.32
N ILE A 60 2.09 -0.91 3.70
CA ILE A 60 3.02 -1.89 3.15
C ILE A 60 3.78 -1.29 1.96
N ASN A 61 3.12 -0.51 1.10
CA ASN A 61 3.80 0.16 0.00
C ASN A 61 4.88 1.12 0.50
N TYR A 62 4.58 1.94 1.51
CA TYR A 62 5.57 2.78 2.18
C TYR A 62 6.80 2.00 2.67
N ILE A 63 6.56 0.84 3.29
CA ILE A 63 7.63 -0.03 3.81
C ILE A 63 8.49 -0.61 2.67
N LEU A 64 7.84 -1.24 1.68
CA LEU A 64 8.54 -2.01 0.64
C LEU A 64 9.20 -1.13 -0.41
N SER A 65 8.60 0.02 -0.74
CA SER A 65 9.11 0.91 -1.79
C SER A 65 10.14 1.92 -1.32
N SER A 66 10.47 1.95 -0.02
CA SER A 66 11.40 2.92 0.60
C SER A 66 12.80 2.98 -0.04
N LYS A 67 13.20 1.96 -0.81
CA LYS A 67 14.49 1.89 -1.54
C LYS A 67 14.31 1.76 -3.06
N GLU A 68 13.10 1.95 -3.57
CA GLU A 68 12.78 1.92 -4.99
C GLU A 68 12.92 3.33 -5.62
N ASN A 69 12.94 3.39 -6.96
CA ASN A 69 13.04 4.68 -7.68
C ASN A 69 11.80 5.55 -7.48
N ASP A 70 10.63 4.93 -7.38
CA ASP A 70 9.33 5.58 -7.23
C ASP A 70 8.71 5.22 -5.87
N PRO A 71 9.25 5.73 -4.74
CA PRO A 71 8.76 5.40 -3.41
C PRO A 71 7.37 5.98 -3.14
N TYR A 72 6.71 5.54 -2.08
CA TYR A 72 5.47 6.13 -1.60
C TYR A 72 5.62 7.63 -1.30
N ASP A 73 4.71 8.47 -1.81
CA ASP A 73 4.70 9.91 -1.53
C ASP A 73 3.96 10.18 -0.22
N LEU A 74 4.70 10.50 0.83
CA LEU A 74 4.15 10.87 2.14
C LEU A 74 3.36 12.18 2.15
N ASN A 75 3.74 13.15 1.33
CA ASN A 75 3.10 14.46 1.31
C ASN A 75 1.75 14.37 0.59
N ALA A 76 1.73 13.72 -0.57
CA ALA A 76 0.51 13.47 -1.34
C ALA A 76 -0.34 12.32 -0.79
N ARG A 77 0.25 11.47 0.06
CA ARG A 77 -0.32 10.19 0.53
C ARG A 77 -0.71 9.29 -0.64
N GLU A 78 0.18 9.25 -1.63
CA GLU A 78 -0.04 8.63 -2.93
C GLU A 78 0.96 7.50 -3.18
N ILE A 79 0.46 6.41 -3.77
CA ILE A 79 1.28 5.40 -4.43
C ILE A 79 1.53 5.88 -5.87
N ILE A 80 2.79 6.13 -6.19
CA ILE A 80 3.20 6.51 -7.55
C ILE A 80 2.83 5.39 -8.53
N GLU A 81 2.32 5.74 -9.70
CA GLU A 81 1.82 4.76 -10.68
C GLU A 81 2.89 3.75 -11.13
N ASN A 82 4.13 4.20 -11.25
CA ASN A 82 5.29 3.37 -11.63
C ASN A 82 5.97 2.66 -10.45
N ASN A 83 5.42 2.78 -9.24
CA ASN A 83 5.97 2.13 -8.04
C ASN A 83 6.03 0.62 -8.25
N LYS A 84 7.25 0.06 -8.21
CA LYS A 84 7.49 -1.35 -8.52
C LYS A 84 6.76 -2.27 -7.53
N SER A 85 6.87 -2.00 -6.23
CA SER A 85 6.18 -2.79 -5.19
C SER A 85 4.67 -2.85 -5.40
N TYR A 86 4.06 -1.75 -5.86
CA TYR A 86 2.65 -1.67 -6.23
C TYR A 86 2.33 -2.48 -7.49
N LEU A 87 3.13 -2.31 -8.55
CA LEU A 87 2.96 -3.08 -9.79
C LEU A 87 3.10 -4.59 -9.54
N ASP A 88 4.03 -5.00 -8.67
CA ASP A 88 4.20 -6.40 -8.29
C ASP A 88 3.01 -6.92 -7.46
N LEU A 89 2.41 -6.07 -6.63
CA LEU A 89 1.21 -6.40 -5.84
C LEU A 89 -0.02 -6.60 -6.73
N ILE A 90 -0.30 -5.67 -7.65
CA ILE A 90 -1.46 -5.75 -8.55
C ILE A 90 -1.36 -6.98 -9.47
N ASN A 91 -0.14 -7.33 -9.89
CA ASN A 91 0.14 -8.51 -10.71
C ASN A 91 0.23 -9.80 -9.89
N ASN A 92 0.08 -9.72 -8.56
CA ASN A 92 0.12 -10.86 -7.63
C ASN A 92 1.45 -11.66 -7.70
N ILE A 93 2.56 -10.96 -7.95
CA ILE A 93 3.92 -11.52 -8.03
C ILE A 93 4.82 -11.06 -6.87
N ASN A 94 4.31 -10.20 -5.99
CA ASN A 94 5.06 -9.71 -4.83
C ASN A 94 5.25 -10.82 -3.78
N PHE A 95 6.46 -11.39 -3.69
CA PHE A 95 6.79 -12.45 -2.72
C PHE A 95 6.59 -12.04 -1.25
N ASN A 96 6.68 -10.75 -0.95
CA ASN A 96 6.55 -10.20 0.40
C ASN A 96 5.08 -9.92 0.78
N PHE A 97 4.13 -10.15 -0.12
CA PHE A 97 2.70 -9.93 0.12
C PHE A 97 1.89 -11.19 -0.22
N LYS A 98 1.12 -11.70 0.76
CA LYS A 98 0.25 -12.88 0.55
C LYS A 98 -1.16 -12.61 1.04
N HIS A 99 -2.12 -12.82 0.15
CA HIS A 99 -3.53 -12.93 0.53
C HIS A 99 -3.77 -14.32 1.14
N LEU A 100 -4.13 -14.35 2.42
CA LEU A 100 -4.60 -15.57 3.07
C LEU A 100 -6.08 -15.79 2.69
N LYS A 101 -6.41 -17.00 2.25
CA LYS A 101 -7.78 -17.45 1.99
C LYS A 101 -8.40 -18.04 3.25
#